data_AF-A0A3R7AYG7-F1
#
_entry.id   AF-A0A3R7AYG7-F1
#
_cell.length_a   1.000
_cell.length_b   1.000
_cell.length_c   1.000
_cell.angle_alpha   90.00
_cell.angle_beta   90.00
_cell.angle_gamma   90.00
#
_symmetry.space_group_name_H-M   'P 1'
#
loop_
_entity.id
_entity.type
_entity.pdbx_description
1 polymer ?
#
loop_
_entity_poly.entity_id
_entity_poly.type
_entity_poly.pdbx_seq_one_letter_code
_entity_poly.pdbx_strand_id
1 'polypeptide(L)' 'MSKKKMSYEEFKDKILDILKSNPKGLTWTEIRKKANLYQKFPNNKWVHKLEEDIGLIREKIKDKLIWRVNP' A
#
# COMPACT_ATOMS: atom_id res chain seq x y z
N MET A 1 -0.60 -12.60 -23.89
CA MET A 1 0.39 -11.93 -23.01
C MET A 1 0.18 -12.43 -21.59
N SER A 2 1.17 -13.12 -21.01
CA SER A 2 1.09 -13.58 -19.62
C SER A 2 1.15 -12.37 -18.69
N LYS A 3 0.10 -12.11 -17.90
CA LYS A 3 0.15 -11.10 -16.83
C LYS A 3 1.24 -11.55 -15.85
N LYS A 4 2.40 -10.89 -15.87
CA LYS A 4 3.45 -11.11 -14.88
C LYS A 4 2.83 -10.90 -13.51
N LYS A 5 2.72 -11.96 -12.71
CA LYS A 5 2.20 -11.88 -11.34
C LYS A 5 3.19 -11.04 -10.55
N MET A 6 2.73 -9.91 -10.02
CA MET A 6 3.51 -9.10 -9.09
C MET A 6 3.88 -9.95 -7.88
N SER A 7 5.12 -9.85 -7.41
CA SER A 7 5.56 -10.48 -6.17
C SER A 7 5.16 -9.63 -4.94
N TYR A 8 5.23 -10.23 -3.75
CA TYR A 8 5.04 -9.46 -2.52
C TYR A 8 6.12 -8.38 -2.35
N GLU A 9 7.38 -8.68 -2.68
CA GLU A 9 8.49 -7.72 -2.54
C GLU A 9 8.29 -6.53 -3.50
N GLU A 10 7.94 -6.78 -4.76
CA GLU A 10 7.60 -5.71 -5.72
C GLU A 10 6.40 -4.87 -5.26
N PHE A 11 5.42 -5.49 -4.61
CA PHE A 11 4.29 -4.80 -4.02
C PHE A 11 4.73 -3.93 -2.84
N LYS A 12 5.50 -4.49 -1.90
CA LYS A 12 6.00 -3.81 -0.71
C LYS A 12 6.80 -2.57 -1.08
N ASP A 13 7.78 -2.70 -1.98
CA ASP A 13 8.66 -1.60 -2.35
C ASP A 13 7.87 -0.44 -2.96
N LYS A 14 6.93 -0.75 -3.86
CA LYS A 14 6.03 0.25 -4.45
C LYS A 14 5.15 0.97 -3.42
N ILE A 15 4.60 0.25 -2.45
CA ILE A 15 3.78 0.84 -1.40
C ILE A 15 4.65 1.72 -0.49
N LEU A 16 5.83 1.22 -0.11
CA LEU A 16 6.76 1.90 0.79
C LEU A 16 7.25 3.23 0.20
N ASP A 17 7.69 3.23 -1.07
CA ASP A 17 8.17 4.43 -1.76
C ASP A 17 7.11 5.53 -1.81
N ILE A 18 5.87 5.14 -2.15
CA ILE A 18 4.73 6.05 -2.17
C ILE A 18 4.42 6.59 -0.78
N LEU A 19 4.39 5.74 0.25
CA LEU A 19 4.04 6.19 1.60
C LEU A 19 5.13 7.03 2.26
N LYS A 20 6.42 6.74 2.01
CA LYS A 20 7.55 7.58 2.45
C LYS A 20 7.48 8.99 1.86
N SER A 21 7.07 9.10 0.60
CA SER A 21 6.89 10.40 -0.08
C SER A 21 5.62 11.14 0.34
N ASN A 22 4.71 10.50 1.09
CA ASN A 22 3.43 11.06 1.48
C ASN A 22 3.19 10.82 2.99
N PRO A 23 3.90 11.54 3.89
CA PRO A 23 3.88 11.27 5.34
C PRO A 23 2.50 11.49 5.99
N LYS A 24 1.61 12.27 5.36
CA LYS A 24 0.21 12.42 5.80
C LYS A 24 -0.64 11.17 5.56
N GLY A 25 -0.10 10.17 4.86
CA GLY A 25 -0.78 8.97 4.44
C GLY A 25 -1.66 9.18 3.21
N LEU A 26 -2.14 8.06 2.66
CA LEU A 26 -2.96 8.00 1.46
C LEU A 26 -4.03 6.91 1.60
N THR A 27 -5.14 7.04 0.89
CA THR A 27 -6.09 5.94 0.73
C THR A 27 -5.54 4.86 -0.19
N TRP A 28 -6.07 3.63 -0.09
CA TRP A 28 -5.76 2.56 -1.05
C TRP A 28 -5.94 2.98 -2.51
N THR A 29 -7.01 3.72 -2.81
CA THR A 29 -7.30 4.20 -4.17
C THR A 29 -6.21 5.14 -4.69
N GLU A 30 -5.69 6.03 -3.84
CA GLU A 30 -4.60 6.94 -4.21
C GLU A 30 -3.29 6.19 -4.38
N ILE A 31 -2.96 5.27 -3.47
CA ILE A 31 -1.76 4.43 -3.57
C ILE A 31 -1.80 3.62 -4.86
N ARG A 32 -2.92 2.94 -5.14
CA ARG A 32 -3.11 2.13 -6.35
C ARG A 32 -2.89 2.95 -7.62
N LYS A 33 -3.43 4.16 -7.67
CA LYS A 33 -3.25 5.07 -8.82
C LYS A 33 -1.78 5.50 -8.97
N LYS A 34 -1.14 5.93 -7.88
CA LYS A 34 0.25 6.40 -7.89
C LYS A 34 1.26 5.28 -8.20
N ALA A 35 1.07 4.09 -7.66
CA ALA A 35 1.93 2.92 -7.88
C ALA A 35 1.59 2.12 -9.16
N ASN A 36 0.60 2.57 -9.92
CA ASN A 36 0.07 1.91 -11.12
C ASN A 36 -0.22 0.42 -10.90
N LEU A 37 -0.94 0.11 -9.83
CA LEU A 37 -1.25 -1.25 -9.41
C LEU A 37 -2.47 -1.79 -10.16
N TYR A 38 -2.33 -2.96 -10.78
CA TYR A 38 -3.42 -3.62 -11.49
C TYR A 38 -4.49 -4.19 -10.55
N GLN A 39 -4.14 -4.47 -9.29
CA GLN A 39 -5.04 -5.06 -8.31
C GLN A 39 -6.18 -4.10 -7.97
N LYS A 40 -7.43 -4.60 -8.01
CA LYS A 40 -8.61 -3.79 -7.66
C LYS A 40 -8.66 -3.45 -6.16
N PHE A 41 -8.34 -4.44 -5.35
CA PHE A 41 -8.35 -4.38 -3.88
C PHE A 41 -6.97 -4.82 -3.36
N PRO A 42 -6.58 -4.38 -2.15
CA PRO A 42 -5.35 -4.85 -1.55
C PRO A 42 -5.49 -6.33 -1.17
N ASN A 43 -4.41 -7.10 -1.28
CA ASN A 43 -4.40 -8.49 -0.81
C ASN A 43 -4.21 -8.51 0.71
N ASN A 44 -5.22 -8.94 1.47
CA ASN A 44 -5.19 -8.91 2.95
C ASN A 44 -3.95 -9.60 3.55
N LYS A 45 -3.50 -10.73 2.99
CA LYS A 45 -2.31 -11.43 3.48
C LYS A 45 -1.04 -10.57 3.33
N TRP A 46 -0.95 -9.83 2.23
CA TRP A 46 0.16 -8.90 2.01
C TRP A 46 0.02 -7.65 2.87
N VAL A 47 -1.19 -7.15 3.10
CA VAL A 47 -1.40 -6.00 4.00
C VAL A 47 -0.90 -6.32 5.41
N HIS A 48 -1.28 -7.47 5.97
CA HIS A 48 -0.78 -7.89 7.28
C HIS A 48 0.74 -7.99 7.31
N LYS A 49 1.33 -8.56 6.25
CA LYS A 49 2.78 -8.62 6.14
C LYS A 49 3.44 -7.24 6.04
N LEU A 50 2.80 -6.24 5.42
CA LEU A 50 3.29 -4.86 5.43
C LEU A 50 3.19 -4.19 6.80
N GLU A 51 2.17 -4.51 7.59
CA GLU A 51 2.03 -4.02 8.97
C GLU A 51 3.24 -4.49 9.82
N GLU A 52 3.69 -5.73 9.60
CA GLU A 52 4.87 -6.31 10.26
C GLU A 52 6.20 -5.81 9.66
N ASP A 53 6.36 -5.89 8.33
CA ASP A 53 7.64 -5.66 7.65
C ASP A 53 8.05 -4.19 7.58
N ILE A 54 7.09 -3.28 7.36
CA ILE A 54 7.36 -1.85 7.10
C ILE A 54 6.62 -0.92 8.06
N GLY A 55 6.00 -1.47 9.10
CA GLY A 55 5.23 -0.68 10.07
C GLY A 55 4.07 0.06 9.42
N LEU A 56 3.40 -0.56 8.43
CA LEU A 56 2.20 0.02 7.81
C LEU A 56 1.13 0.24 8.89
N ILE A 57 0.59 1.46 8.95
CA ILE A 57 -0.51 1.85 9.82
C ILE A 57 -1.72 2.14 8.95
N ARG A 58 -2.85 1.54 9.30
CA ARG A 58 -4.17 1.80 8.70
C ARG A 58 -5.05 2.52 9.70
N GLU A 59 -5.34 3.79 9.44
CA GLU A 59 -6.06 4.67 10.34
C GLU A 59 -7.35 5.15 9.69
N LYS A 60 -8.48 5.05 10.40
CA LYS A 60 -9.76 5.60 9.92
C LYS A 60 -9.84 7.07 10.33
N ILE A 61 -9.73 7.97 9.36
CA ILE A 61 -9.87 9.41 9.56
C ILE A 61 -11.18 9.84 8.90
N LYS A 62 -12.15 10.26 9.72
CA LYS A 62 -13.54 10.49 9.30
C LYS A 62 -14.08 9.23 8.61
N ASP A 63 -14.40 9.30 7.31
CA ASP A 63 -14.92 8.18 6.51
C ASP A 63 -13.88 7.56 5.57
N LYS A 64 -12.60 7.90 5.72
CA LYS A 64 -11.52 7.39 4.85
C LYS A 64 -10.56 6.51 5.64
N LEU A 65 -10.19 5.36 5.05
CA LEU A 65 -9.11 4.52 5.55
C LEU A 65 -7.78 5.00 4.95
N ILE A 66 -6.98 5.66 5.77
CA ILE A 66 -5.67 6.22 5.43
C ILE A 66 -4.58 5.22 5.81
N TRP A 67 -3.64 5.04 4.89
CA TRP A 67 -2.47 4.18 5.01
C TRP A 67 -1.25 5.07 5.11
N ARG A 68 -0.39 4.84 6.09
CA ARG A 68 0.88 5.54 6.28
C ARG A 68 1.92 4.58 6.85
N VAL A 69 3.20 4.88 6.67
CA VAL A 69 4.26 4.18 7.40
C VAL A 69 4.71 5.06 8.55
N ASN A 70 5.14 4.44 9.65
CA ASN A 70 5.77 5.20 10.72
C ASN A 70 7.06 5.87 10.17
N PRO A 71 7.37 7.12 10.55
CA PRO A 71 8.66 7.74 10.22
C PRO A 71 9.84 6.95 10.76
#